data_AF-A0A6B3M0G9-F1
#
_entry.id   AF-A0A6B3M0G9-F1
#
_cell.length_a   1.000
_cell.length_b   1.000
_cell.length_c   1.000
_cell.angle_alpha   90.00
_cell.angle_beta   90.00
_cell.angle_gamma   90.00
#
_symmetry.space_group_name_H-M   'P 1'
#
loop_
_entity.id
_entity.type
_entity.pdbx_description
1 polymer ?
#
loop_
_entity_poly.entity_id
_entity_poly.type
_entity_poly.pdbx_seq_one_letter_code
_entity_poly.pdbx_strand_id
1 'polypeptide(L)'
;MKLLHVEKRTSNDKVRLVGIVQMDSLSQEIELYFEYPQRFADFVIESADAFVPALLLPAMERGENLDIKPPISEKLLLNSRNIQDIIYQWYPETFKKVTVSAERPTKYEPHTSNQVGAFFSLGVDSFYTFHKHLSSSNPVLPHISHLIHMKGIEFPLHYYRDNQEQAVNTRIKDVAKETGIDVIFGETNIRTHFPLKWGQHYHGAGLASVALSLSGGLKSVLIPSTDSYKTIFHWGSSPLFDHWWSTEKTSIFHDGSEVERAEKTAKFLPQDALAKKYLRVCLKNYGSETNCGRCTKCVRTMLPLYVSGQLSMFKTFPDQLPKDWTKILHINDEHDLSHAEAILELGKEYNGEPKVLTSLSRKIELARYAIFFKQQNLLTAIKSIIFVFLIQPIIQQVDNLLGQPQIKRLQDTLHRLVNPAH
;
A
#
# COMPACT_ATOMS: atom_id res chain seq x y z
N MET A 1 6.37 16.40 20.78
CA MET A 1 7.21 16.62 19.58
C MET A 1 7.13 18.04 19.05
N LYS A 2 8.26 18.62 18.67
CA LYS A 2 8.36 19.96 18.11
C LYS A 2 9.29 19.98 16.91
N LEU A 3 8.83 20.48 15.77
CA LEU A 3 9.68 20.83 14.62
C LEU A 3 10.16 22.27 14.82
N LEU A 4 11.42 22.44 15.22
CA LEU A 4 11.99 23.71 15.63
C LEU A 4 12.45 24.56 14.44
N HIS A 5 13.09 23.91 13.48
CA HIS A 5 13.70 24.58 12.34
C HIS A 5 13.68 23.69 11.10
N VAL A 6 13.59 24.32 9.93
CA VAL A 6 13.77 23.66 8.63
C VAL A 6 14.70 24.52 7.78
N GLU A 7 15.69 23.90 7.16
CA GLU A 7 16.65 24.57 6.29
C GLU A 7 17.04 23.69 5.09
N LYS A 8 17.42 24.34 4.01
CA LYS A 8 17.96 23.71 2.80
C LYS A 8 19.48 23.88 2.81
N ARG A 9 20.18 22.76 2.90
CA ARG A 9 21.65 22.72 2.84
C ARG A 9 22.08 22.19 1.49
N THR A 10 23.06 22.84 0.84
CA THR A 10 23.65 22.36 -0.42
C THR A 10 25.14 22.14 -0.21
N SER A 11 25.61 20.93 -0.46
CA SER A 11 27.03 20.56 -0.35
C SER A 11 27.34 19.28 -1.13
N ASN A 12 28.56 19.13 -1.62
CA ASN A 12 29.06 17.91 -2.27
C ASN A 12 28.17 17.35 -3.39
N ASP A 13 27.68 18.21 -4.31
CA ASP A 13 26.75 17.84 -5.40
C ASP A 13 25.42 17.25 -4.91
N LYS A 14 25.03 17.60 -3.68
CA LYS A 14 23.76 17.22 -3.06
C LYS A 14 23.05 18.44 -2.48
N VAL A 15 21.73 18.33 -2.45
CA VAL A 15 20.83 19.23 -1.75
C VAL A 15 20.09 18.41 -0.69
N ARG A 16 19.96 18.97 0.52
CA ARG A 16 19.30 18.33 1.64
C ARG A 16 18.29 19.29 2.27
N LEU A 17 17.05 18.84 2.40
CA LEU A 17 16.06 19.44 3.27
C LEU A 17 16.22 18.86 4.66
N VAL A 18 16.51 19.70 5.64
CA VAL A 18 16.80 19.29 7.03
C VAL A 18 15.75 19.85 7.96
N GLY A 19 15.23 19.02 8.86
CA GLY A 19 14.31 19.39 9.92
C GLY A 19 14.89 19.04 11.28
N ILE A 20 14.97 20.02 12.17
CA ILE A 20 15.43 19.83 13.56
C ILE A 20 14.23 19.57 14.45
N VAL A 21 14.19 18.39 15.07
CA VAL A 21 13.04 17.91 15.83
C VAL A 21 13.44 17.65 17.27
N GLN A 22 12.66 18.19 18.21
CA GLN A 22 12.73 17.86 19.62
C GLN A 22 11.57 16.91 19.97
N MET A 23 11.89 15.73 20.51
CA MET A 23 10.88 14.80 21.02
C MET A 23 10.77 14.96 22.53
N ASP A 24 9.57 14.82 23.10
CA ASP A 24 9.38 15.04 24.54
C ASP A 24 10.11 13.94 25.35
N SER A 25 10.22 12.74 24.77
CA SER A 25 10.93 11.59 25.34
C SER A 25 12.46 11.65 25.22
N LEU A 26 13.03 12.57 24.42
CA LEU A 26 14.47 12.66 24.19
C LEU A 26 15.00 13.99 24.71
N SER A 27 16.08 13.94 25.48
CA SER A 27 16.78 15.15 25.94
C SER A 27 17.57 15.86 24.82
N GLN A 28 17.75 15.21 23.68
CA GLN A 28 18.51 15.71 22.53
C GLN A 28 17.62 15.92 21.31
N GLU A 29 17.94 16.96 20.54
CA GLU A 29 17.37 17.21 19.22
C GLU A 29 17.86 16.16 18.22
N ILE A 30 16.98 15.77 17.30
CA ILE A 30 17.31 14.88 16.19
C ILE A 30 17.21 15.63 14.87
N GLU A 31 18.08 15.27 13.93
CA GLU A 31 18.04 15.75 12.56
C GLU A 31 17.28 14.75 11.69
N LEU A 32 16.19 15.17 11.07
CA LEU A 32 15.54 14.44 9.98
C LEU A 32 15.93 15.07 8.65
N TYR A 33 16.11 14.27 7.60
CA TYR A 33 16.43 14.82 6.29
C TYR A 33 15.83 14.09 5.09
N PHE A 34 15.72 14.83 4.00
CA PHE A 34 15.53 14.34 2.63
C PHE A 34 16.68 14.88 1.77
N GLU A 35 17.45 13.99 1.15
CA GLU A 35 18.62 14.32 0.37
C GLU A 35 18.45 13.90 -1.10
N TYR A 36 18.88 14.77 -2.01
CA TYR A 36 18.79 14.59 -3.45
C TYR A 36 20.06 15.10 -4.15
N PRO A 37 20.34 14.69 -5.39
CA PRO A 37 21.36 15.31 -6.24
C PRO A 37 21.11 16.82 -6.39
N GLN A 38 22.18 17.63 -6.39
CA GLN A 38 22.09 19.10 -6.44
C GLN A 38 21.32 19.63 -7.67
N ARG A 39 21.28 18.88 -8.78
CA ARG A 39 20.45 19.24 -9.95
C ARG A 39 18.95 19.38 -9.65
N PHE A 40 18.46 18.81 -8.55
CA PHE A 40 17.08 18.97 -8.08
C PHE A 40 16.94 20.04 -6.98
N ALA A 41 17.92 20.92 -6.80
CA ALA A 41 17.87 21.95 -5.76
C ALA A 41 16.61 22.82 -5.85
N ASP A 42 16.13 23.15 -7.05
CA ASP A 42 14.92 23.96 -7.22
C ASP A 42 13.63 23.24 -6.84
N PHE A 43 13.66 21.90 -6.75
CA PHE A 43 12.53 21.11 -6.29
C PHE A 43 12.43 21.12 -4.77
N VAL A 44 13.56 21.33 -4.10
CA VAL A 44 13.66 21.34 -2.64
C VAL A 44 13.45 22.76 -2.13
N ILE A 45 12.38 22.95 -1.35
CA ILE A 45 12.03 24.22 -0.73
C ILE A 45 12.04 24.09 0.80
N GLU A 46 12.42 25.17 1.48
CA GLU A 46 12.41 25.25 2.94
C GLU A 46 10.99 25.34 3.47
N SER A 47 10.37 24.19 3.73
CA SER A 47 9.01 24.08 4.25
C SER A 47 8.88 22.95 5.26
N ALA A 48 8.04 23.15 6.28
CA ALA A 48 7.68 22.08 7.22
C ALA A 48 6.86 20.95 6.58
N ASP A 49 6.29 21.16 5.39
CA ASP A 49 5.31 20.25 4.79
C ASP A 49 5.80 18.80 4.70
N ALA A 50 7.07 18.59 4.35
CA ALA A 50 7.66 17.26 4.25
C ALA A 50 7.79 16.55 5.61
N PHE A 51 7.95 17.31 6.69
CA PHE A 51 8.17 16.76 8.02
C PHE A 51 6.84 16.47 8.76
N VAL A 52 5.73 17.05 8.33
CA VAL A 52 4.40 16.80 8.92
C VAL A 52 3.98 15.34 8.79
N PRO A 53 3.90 14.73 7.59
CA PRO A 53 3.61 13.30 7.47
C PRO A 53 4.70 12.44 8.13
N ALA A 54 5.96 12.89 8.11
CA ALA A 54 7.04 12.16 8.76
C ALA A 54 6.84 12.08 10.29
N LEU A 55 6.25 13.12 10.90
CA LEU A 55 6.12 13.26 12.36
C LEU A 55 4.73 12.95 12.90
N LEU A 56 3.65 13.12 12.12
CA LEU A 56 2.28 13.00 12.63
C LEU A 56 1.99 11.62 13.20
N LEU A 57 2.29 10.55 12.46
CA LEU A 57 2.02 9.19 12.95
C LEU A 57 2.92 8.79 14.13
N PRO A 58 4.24 9.10 14.14
CA PRO A 58 5.06 8.93 15.34
C PRO A 58 4.54 9.71 16.56
N ALA A 59 4.06 10.95 16.37
CA ALA A 59 3.48 11.76 17.43
C ALA A 59 2.20 11.11 17.98
N MET A 60 1.31 10.65 17.10
CA MET A 60 0.11 9.91 17.49
C MET A 60 0.40 8.59 18.22
N GLU A 61 1.40 7.82 17.80
CA GLU A 61 1.78 6.54 18.44
C GLU A 61 2.28 6.79 19.88
N ARG A 62 2.97 7.90 20.09
CA ARG A 62 3.51 8.31 21.40
C ARG A 62 2.52 9.10 22.24
N GLY A 63 1.45 9.61 21.65
CA GLY A 63 0.53 10.55 22.30
C GLY A 63 1.17 11.90 22.59
N GLU A 64 2.18 12.30 21.81
CA GLU A 64 2.83 13.61 21.93
C GLU A 64 2.17 14.61 20.98
N ASN A 65 1.91 15.83 21.45
CA ASN A 65 1.47 16.91 20.55
C ASN A 65 2.58 17.24 19.54
N LEU A 66 2.18 17.72 18.36
CA LEU A 66 3.07 18.14 17.28
C LEU A 66 3.03 19.66 17.13
N ASP A 67 4.10 20.34 17.54
CA ASP A 67 4.24 21.79 17.42
C ASP A 67 5.20 22.17 16.28
N ILE A 68 4.77 23.08 15.40
CA ILE A 68 5.45 23.39 14.14
C ILE A 68 5.81 24.88 14.10
N LYS A 69 7.11 25.17 14.24
CA LYS A 69 7.65 26.54 14.21
C LYS A 69 7.88 27.09 12.78
N PRO A 70 8.35 26.29 11.80
CA PRO A 70 8.53 26.76 10.43
C PRO A 70 7.20 27.00 9.71
N PRO A 71 7.20 27.71 8.56
CA PRO A 71 6.02 27.84 7.71
C PRO A 71 5.52 26.47 7.23
N ILE A 72 4.20 26.32 7.17
CA ILE A 72 3.50 25.11 6.73
C ILE A 72 2.30 25.51 5.87
N SER A 73 1.94 24.66 4.91
CA SER A 73 0.67 24.72 4.20
C SER A 73 -0.52 24.75 5.16
N GLU A 74 -1.38 25.76 5.01
CA GLU A 74 -2.64 25.85 5.75
C GLU A 74 -3.55 24.65 5.45
N LYS A 75 -3.65 24.25 4.18
CA LYS A 75 -4.40 23.06 3.77
C LYS A 75 -3.90 21.79 4.44
N LEU A 76 -2.57 21.56 4.48
CA LEU A 76 -2.00 20.38 5.12
C LEU A 76 -2.28 20.36 6.63
N LEU A 77 -2.16 21.51 7.30
CA LEU A 77 -2.47 21.66 8.71
C LEU A 77 -3.94 21.29 8.99
N LEU A 78 -4.88 21.82 8.21
CA LEU A 78 -6.31 21.53 8.35
C LEU A 78 -6.62 20.05 8.07
N ASN A 79 -6.01 19.48 7.03
CA ASN A 79 -6.22 18.09 6.64
C ASN A 79 -5.65 17.08 7.64
N SER A 80 -4.68 17.48 8.48
CA SER A 80 -4.12 16.61 9.52
C SER A 80 -5.21 16.01 10.42
N ARG A 81 -6.30 16.74 10.67
CA ARG A 81 -7.45 16.24 11.45
C ARG A 81 -8.13 15.05 10.79
N ASN A 82 -8.42 15.12 9.48
CA ASN A 82 -9.07 14.03 8.76
C ASN A 82 -8.20 12.77 8.74
N ILE A 83 -6.89 12.95 8.58
CA ILE A 83 -5.92 11.85 8.63
C ILE A 83 -5.92 11.20 10.02
N GLN A 84 -5.85 12.01 11.08
CA GLN A 84 -5.92 11.52 12.46
C GLN A 84 -7.22 10.78 12.74
N ASP A 85 -8.36 11.29 12.26
CA ASP A 85 -9.67 10.66 12.44
C ASP A 85 -9.71 9.26 11.81
N ILE A 86 -9.23 9.11 10.58
CA ILE A 86 -9.19 7.81 9.89
C ILE A 86 -8.24 6.84 10.59
N ILE A 87 -6.99 7.26 10.84
CA ILE A 87 -5.97 6.39 11.44
C ILE A 87 -6.36 5.96 12.87
N TYR A 88 -6.92 6.88 13.66
CA TYR A 88 -7.42 6.57 15.00
C TYR A 88 -8.56 5.55 14.96
N GLN A 89 -9.50 5.67 14.01
CA GLN A 89 -10.57 4.68 13.89
C GLN A 89 -10.06 3.31 13.44
N TRP A 90 -8.99 3.27 12.64
CA TRP A 90 -8.40 2.02 12.18
C TRP A 90 -7.59 1.30 13.24
N TYR A 91 -6.90 2.06 14.10
CA TYR A 91 -6.03 1.50 15.15
C TYR A 91 -6.13 2.29 16.47
N PRO A 92 -7.28 2.31 17.14
CA PRO A 92 -7.50 3.10 18.36
C PRO A 92 -6.61 2.63 19.54
N GLU A 93 -6.21 1.36 19.52
CA GLU A 93 -5.30 0.77 20.52
C GLU A 93 -3.82 1.15 20.30
N THR A 94 -3.48 1.71 19.14
CA THR A 94 -2.09 2.06 18.78
C THR A 94 -1.88 3.57 18.70
N PHE A 95 -2.83 4.30 18.14
CA PHE A 95 -2.69 5.74 17.92
C PHE A 95 -3.62 6.53 18.83
N LYS A 96 -3.15 7.69 19.28
CA LYS A 96 -3.96 8.70 19.96
C LYS A 96 -4.11 9.90 19.04
N LYS A 97 -5.23 10.62 19.15
CA LYS A 97 -5.34 11.95 18.56
C LYS A 97 -4.48 12.92 19.35
N VAL A 98 -3.74 13.75 18.64
CA VAL A 98 -2.80 14.73 19.20
C VAL A 98 -3.11 16.11 18.64
N THR A 99 -2.81 17.14 19.42
CA THR A 99 -2.91 18.52 18.93
C THR A 99 -1.77 18.77 17.94
N VAL A 100 -2.12 19.31 16.77
CA VAL A 100 -1.16 19.80 15.78
C VAL A 100 -1.26 21.32 15.76
N SER A 101 -0.22 22.00 16.24
CA SER A 101 -0.13 23.47 16.26
C SER A 101 0.92 23.96 15.28
N ALA A 102 0.65 25.08 14.62
CA ALA A 102 1.62 25.74 13.75
C ALA A 102 1.65 27.25 14.01
N GLU A 103 2.85 27.82 14.09
CA GLU A 103 3.01 29.27 14.30
C GLU A 103 2.76 30.09 13.02
N ARG A 104 3.02 29.49 11.86
CA ARG A 104 2.99 30.17 10.55
C ARG A 104 2.26 29.37 9.47
N PRO A 105 0.95 29.09 9.63
CA PRO A 105 0.15 28.53 8.54
C PRO A 105 0.12 29.52 7.37
N THR A 106 0.42 29.03 6.17
CA THR A 106 0.54 29.84 4.96
C THR A 106 -0.28 29.20 3.85
N LYS A 107 -1.17 29.98 3.25
CA LYS A 107 -1.82 29.60 1.99
C LYS A 107 -0.84 29.85 0.86
N TYR A 108 -0.25 28.79 0.32
CA TYR A 108 0.72 28.95 -0.76
C TYR A 108 0.05 29.32 -2.08
N GLU A 109 0.70 30.22 -2.81
CA GLU A 109 0.38 30.44 -4.21
C GLU A 109 0.71 29.19 -5.03
N PRO A 110 -0.17 28.74 -5.95
CA PRO A 110 0.13 27.65 -6.85
C PRO A 110 1.40 27.93 -7.65
N HIS A 111 2.28 26.94 -7.80
CA HIS A 111 3.45 27.08 -8.66
C HIS A 111 3.09 26.76 -10.12
N THR A 112 3.85 27.31 -11.07
CA THR A 112 3.61 27.15 -12.52
C THR A 112 4.05 25.80 -13.09
N SER A 113 4.83 25.00 -12.34
CA SER A 113 5.24 23.67 -12.80
C SER A 113 4.02 22.78 -13.05
N ASN A 114 4.10 21.96 -14.10
CA ASN A 114 3.14 20.91 -14.43
C ASN A 114 3.77 19.51 -14.33
N GLN A 115 4.91 19.39 -13.65
CA GLN A 115 5.63 18.13 -13.54
C GLN A 115 4.90 17.16 -12.61
N VAL A 116 4.87 15.90 -13.04
CA VAL A 116 4.29 14.79 -12.30
C VAL A 116 5.36 13.78 -11.95
N GLY A 117 5.45 13.44 -10.66
CA GLY A 117 6.30 12.39 -10.13
C GLY A 117 5.51 11.11 -9.87
N ALA A 118 6.12 9.95 -10.04
CA ALA A 118 5.54 8.68 -9.62
C ALA A 118 6.56 7.87 -8.82
N PHE A 119 6.15 7.31 -7.69
CA PHE A 119 7.01 6.41 -6.94
C PHE A 119 7.26 5.13 -7.72
N PHE A 120 8.54 4.77 -7.87
CA PHE A 120 8.94 3.67 -8.73
C PHE A 120 9.95 2.74 -8.06
N SER A 121 9.57 1.47 -7.93
CA SER A 121 10.36 0.44 -7.23
C SER A 121 10.63 -0.80 -8.08
N LEU A 122 10.28 -0.78 -9.37
CA LEU A 122 10.21 -1.94 -10.26
C LEU A 122 9.19 -3.01 -9.83
N GLY A 123 8.37 -2.75 -8.81
CA GLY A 123 7.32 -3.65 -8.37
C GLY A 123 6.07 -3.58 -9.26
N VAL A 124 5.15 -4.53 -9.05
CA VAL A 124 3.87 -4.61 -9.81
C VAL A 124 3.10 -3.30 -9.80
N ASP A 125 2.94 -2.70 -8.62
CA ASP A 125 2.08 -1.53 -8.45
C ASP A 125 2.68 -0.31 -9.15
N SER A 126 3.98 -0.06 -8.91
CA SER A 126 4.68 1.03 -9.57
C SER A 126 4.76 0.85 -11.08
N PHE A 127 4.89 -0.38 -11.58
CA PHE A 127 4.85 -0.65 -13.02
C PHE A 127 3.45 -0.44 -13.60
N TYR A 128 2.39 -0.76 -12.85
CA TYR A 128 1.02 -0.50 -13.28
C TYR A 128 0.76 1.01 -13.41
N THR A 129 1.08 1.79 -12.38
CA THR A 129 0.98 3.27 -12.43
C THR A 129 1.81 3.83 -13.59
N PHE A 130 3.05 3.35 -13.76
CA PHE A 130 3.91 3.74 -14.88
C PHE A 130 3.27 3.42 -16.24
N HIS A 131 2.81 2.18 -16.44
CA HIS A 131 2.19 1.70 -17.66
C HIS A 131 0.94 2.51 -18.02
N LYS A 132 0.09 2.79 -17.03
CA LYS A 132 -1.15 3.55 -17.14
C LYS A 132 -0.92 4.99 -17.61
N HIS A 133 0.18 5.62 -17.17
CA HIS A 133 0.49 7.03 -17.41
C HIS A 133 1.56 7.29 -18.49
N LEU A 134 2.12 6.23 -19.10
CA LEU A 134 3.00 6.37 -20.25
C LEU A 134 2.21 6.93 -21.44
N SER A 135 2.75 7.91 -22.17
CA SER A 135 2.01 8.72 -23.17
C SER A 135 1.21 7.93 -24.22
N SER A 136 1.59 6.68 -24.51
CA SER A 136 0.89 5.81 -25.45
C SER A 136 -0.35 5.10 -24.89
N SER A 137 -0.51 5.05 -23.57
CA SER A 137 -1.50 4.20 -22.90
C SER A 137 -2.81 4.92 -22.57
N ASN A 138 -2.79 6.24 -22.30
CA ASN A 138 -4.00 7.03 -22.04
C ASN A 138 -3.77 8.56 -22.20
N PRO A 139 -4.34 9.22 -23.23
CA PRO A 139 -4.09 10.65 -23.50
C PRO A 139 -4.78 11.61 -22.50
N VAL A 140 -5.69 11.11 -21.66
CA VAL A 140 -6.42 11.94 -20.68
C VAL A 140 -5.65 12.06 -19.36
N LEU A 141 -4.79 11.09 -19.06
CA LEU A 141 -4.05 11.06 -17.81
C LEU A 141 -2.79 11.94 -17.89
N PRO A 142 -2.39 12.56 -16.76
CA PRO A 142 -1.17 13.36 -16.74
C PRO A 142 0.04 12.48 -17.00
N HIS A 143 0.95 12.96 -17.86
CA HIS A 143 2.18 12.25 -18.19
C HIS A 143 3.18 12.30 -17.03
N ILE A 144 3.79 11.16 -16.71
CA ILE A 144 4.86 11.09 -15.71
C ILE A 144 6.12 11.74 -16.27
N SER A 145 6.60 12.79 -15.61
CA SER A 145 7.85 13.45 -15.95
C SER A 145 9.05 12.94 -15.15
N HIS A 146 8.79 12.41 -13.95
CA HIS A 146 9.83 11.97 -13.02
C HIS A 146 9.46 10.64 -12.34
N LEU A 147 10.41 9.70 -12.30
CA LEU A 147 10.35 8.55 -11.41
C LEU A 147 11.04 8.90 -10.09
N ILE A 148 10.43 8.55 -8.96
CA ILE A 148 10.98 8.81 -7.63
C ILE A 148 11.38 7.50 -6.98
N HIS A 149 12.65 7.37 -6.60
CA HIS A 149 13.17 6.22 -5.86
C HIS A 149 13.97 6.67 -4.65
N MET A 150 13.62 6.17 -3.47
CA MET A 150 14.20 6.63 -2.21
C MET A 150 14.90 5.50 -1.46
N LYS A 151 16.17 5.73 -1.14
CA LYS A 151 16.91 4.97 -0.13
C LYS A 151 16.49 5.41 1.26
N GLY A 152 16.36 4.46 2.19
CA GLY A 152 16.01 4.76 3.58
C GLY A 152 14.51 4.87 3.87
N ILE A 153 13.64 4.70 2.87
CA ILE A 153 12.17 4.77 3.02
C ILE A 153 11.53 3.38 3.24
N GLU A 154 11.81 2.42 2.36
CA GLU A 154 11.27 1.05 2.47
C GLU A 154 11.98 0.29 3.59
N PHE A 155 13.31 0.45 3.66
CA PHE A 155 14.15 -0.07 4.72
C PHE A 155 14.89 1.07 5.43
N PRO A 156 15.12 1.01 6.75
CA PRO A 156 16.04 1.92 7.43
C PRO A 156 17.46 1.88 6.83
N LEU A 157 18.21 2.97 6.94
CA LEU A 157 19.52 3.12 6.30
C LEU A 157 20.54 2.02 6.68
N HIS A 158 20.46 1.47 7.89
CA HIS A 158 21.38 0.43 8.36
C HIS A 158 21.25 -0.93 7.63
N TYR A 159 20.18 -1.13 6.86
CA TYR A 159 20.01 -2.30 5.99
C TYR A 159 20.81 -2.19 4.68
N TYR A 160 21.18 -0.98 4.27
CA TYR A 160 21.96 -0.76 3.06
C TYR A 160 23.44 -0.93 3.39
N ARG A 161 24.03 -2.01 2.87
CA ARG A 161 25.46 -2.33 2.99
C ARG A 161 26.00 -2.63 1.61
N ASP A 162 27.29 -2.39 1.41
CA ASP A 162 28.04 -2.85 0.23
C ASP A 162 27.38 -2.50 -1.12
N ASN A 163 26.70 -1.35 -1.22
CA ASN A 163 26.02 -0.86 -2.42
C ASN A 163 24.97 -1.82 -3.02
N GLN A 164 24.29 -2.62 -2.20
CA GLN A 164 23.27 -3.58 -2.65
C GLN A 164 22.09 -2.96 -3.43
N GLU A 165 21.89 -1.65 -3.34
CA GLU A 165 20.88 -0.92 -4.13
C GLU A 165 21.30 -0.68 -5.59
N GLN A 166 22.58 -0.83 -5.93
CA GLN A 166 23.14 -0.38 -7.21
C GLN A 166 22.50 -1.08 -8.42
N ALA A 167 22.22 -2.38 -8.32
CA ALA A 167 21.57 -3.14 -9.39
C ALA A 167 20.13 -2.65 -9.65
N VAL A 168 19.37 -2.36 -8.58
CA VAL A 168 18.02 -1.81 -8.68
C VAL A 168 18.07 -0.40 -9.28
N ASN A 169 18.96 0.45 -8.78
CA ASN A 169 19.15 1.81 -9.29
C ASN A 169 19.53 1.82 -10.77
N THR A 170 20.38 0.88 -11.21
CA THR A 170 20.78 0.74 -12.62
C THR A 170 19.56 0.40 -13.49
N ARG A 171 18.72 -0.54 -13.05
CA ARG A 171 17.49 -0.90 -13.78
C ARG A 171 16.47 0.22 -13.86
N ILE A 172 16.32 0.99 -12.78
CA ILE A 172 15.45 2.17 -12.79
C ILE A 172 15.98 3.21 -13.78
N LYS A 173 17.31 3.42 -13.83
CA LYS A 173 17.95 4.28 -14.84
C LYS A 173 17.73 3.77 -16.26
N ASP A 174 17.77 2.46 -16.48
CA ASP A 174 17.49 1.88 -17.80
C ASP A 174 16.04 2.13 -18.25
N VAL A 175 15.07 1.89 -17.37
CA VAL A 175 13.64 2.19 -17.64
C VAL A 175 13.45 3.66 -18.00
N ALA A 176 14.07 4.56 -17.22
CA ALA A 176 14.03 5.99 -17.45
C ALA A 176 14.67 6.40 -18.79
N LYS A 177 15.84 5.84 -19.11
CA LYS A 177 16.54 6.09 -20.37
C LYS A 177 15.73 5.61 -21.57
N GLU A 178 15.08 4.45 -21.48
CA GLU A 178 14.25 3.90 -22.56
C GLU A 178 12.97 4.70 -22.81
N THR A 179 12.53 5.51 -21.83
CA THR A 179 11.28 6.31 -21.92
C THR A 179 11.49 7.81 -21.98
N GLY A 180 12.71 8.31 -21.74
CA GLY A 180 12.99 9.74 -21.65
C GLY A 180 12.42 10.41 -20.39
N ILE A 181 11.94 9.63 -19.41
CA ILE A 181 11.46 10.12 -18.12
C ILE A 181 12.66 10.32 -17.19
N ASP A 182 12.75 11.44 -16.46
CA ASP A 182 13.88 11.68 -15.54
C ASP A 182 13.72 10.87 -14.23
N VAL A 183 14.81 10.65 -13.50
CA VAL A 183 14.79 9.94 -12.21
C VAL A 183 15.35 10.79 -11.09
N ILE A 184 14.57 10.87 -10.01
CA ILE A 184 14.94 11.43 -8.72
C ILE A 184 15.31 10.27 -7.81
N PHE A 185 16.62 10.00 -7.69
CA PHE A 185 17.15 9.18 -6.61
C PHE A 185 17.36 10.05 -5.38
N GLY A 186 16.78 9.70 -4.25
CA GLY A 186 17.02 10.40 -3.00
C GLY A 186 17.28 9.46 -1.82
N GLU A 187 17.58 10.05 -0.68
CA GLU A 187 17.84 9.36 0.57
C GLU A 187 17.12 10.07 1.74
N THR A 188 16.65 9.31 2.72
CA THR A 188 16.09 9.86 3.96
C THR A 188 16.41 8.98 5.16
N ASN A 189 16.51 9.59 6.34
CA ASN A 189 16.72 8.90 7.61
C ASN A 189 15.45 8.76 8.46
N ILE A 190 14.26 9.13 7.99
CA ILE A 190 13.05 9.11 8.85
C ILE A 190 12.78 7.72 9.46
N ARG A 191 13.07 6.64 8.72
CA ARG A 191 12.93 5.25 9.21
C ARG A 191 13.99 4.83 10.20
N THR A 192 15.11 5.54 10.26
CA THR A 192 16.14 5.35 11.31
C THR A 192 15.61 5.83 12.66
N HIS A 193 14.81 6.90 12.68
CA HIS A 193 14.24 7.47 13.90
C HIS A 193 12.86 6.92 14.25
N PHE A 194 12.06 6.55 13.25
CA PHE A 194 10.67 6.12 13.43
C PHE A 194 10.43 4.70 12.88
N PRO A 195 10.63 3.66 13.71
CA PRO A 195 10.50 2.26 13.30
C PRO A 195 9.05 1.75 13.32
N LEU A 196 8.07 2.58 12.97
CA LEU A 196 6.66 2.17 12.87
C LEU A 196 6.51 1.00 11.88
N LYS A 197 5.44 0.21 12.04
CA LYS A 197 5.12 -0.87 11.10
C LYS A 197 4.90 -0.28 9.70
N TRP A 198 5.85 -0.50 8.79
CA TRP A 198 5.89 0.15 7.47
C TRP A 198 4.60 -0.09 6.68
N GLY A 199 4.25 -1.36 6.47
CA GLY A 199 3.06 -1.76 5.73
C GLY A 199 1.78 -1.28 6.42
N GLN A 200 1.56 -1.65 7.68
CA GLN A 200 0.30 -1.37 8.35
C GLN A 200 0.08 0.12 8.65
N HIS A 201 1.13 0.86 9.03
CA HIS A 201 0.94 2.19 9.63
C HIS A 201 1.55 3.33 8.81
N TYR A 202 2.75 3.17 8.24
CA TYR A 202 3.60 4.36 7.99
C TYR A 202 3.92 4.66 6.53
N HIS A 203 3.78 3.71 5.61
CA HIS A 203 4.34 3.90 4.26
C HIS A 203 3.69 5.02 3.43
N GLY A 204 2.38 5.24 3.50
CA GLY A 204 1.73 6.37 2.83
C GLY A 204 2.20 7.71 3.37
N ALA A 205 2.35 7.85 4.69
CA ALA A 205 2.93 9.04 5.30
C ALA A 205 4.42 9.22 4.91
N GLY A 206 5.21 8.15 4.92
CA GLY A 206 6.59 8.19 4.47
C GLY A 206 6.73 8.65 3.01
N LEU A 207 5.90 8.11 2.10
CA LEU A 207 5.87 8.51 0.69
C LEU A 207 5.38 9.95 0.51
N ALA A 208 4.33 10.36 1.24
CA ALA A 208 3.87 11.74 1.24
C ALA A 208 4.96 12.73 1.69
N SER A 209 5.76 12.35 2.70
CA SER A 209 6.90 13.15 3.16
C SER A 209 7.92 13.41 2.05
N VAL A 210 8.25 12.37 1.29
CA VAL A 210 9.14 12.47 0.13
C VAL A 210 8.52 13.36 -0.95
N ALA A 211 7.24 13.15 -1.28
CA ALA A 211 6.53 13.94 -2.27
C ALA A 211 6.58 15.44 -1.95
N LEU A 212 6.29 15.80 -0.69
CA LEU A 212 6.26 17.18 -0.23
C LEU A 212 7.66 17.82 -0.11
N SER A 213 8.71 17.03 0.10
CA SER A 213 10.09 17.54 0.07
C SER A 213 10.57 17.99 -1.33
N LEU A 214 9.82 17.62 -2.38
CA LEU A 214 10.06 17.97 -3.79
C LEU A 214 9.01 18.96 -4.35
N SER A 215 8.26 19.62 -3.46
CA SER A 215 7.12 20.50 -3.78
C SER A 215 7.49 21.79 -4.51
N GLY A 216 8.78 22.13 -4.64
CA GLY A 216 9.23 23.22 -5.50
C GLY A 216 9.12 22.89 -7.00
N GLY A 217 9.19 21.60 -7.35
CA GLY A 217 9.22 21.14 -8.73
C GLY A 217 8.01 20.29 -9.12
N LEU A 218 7.49 19.46 -8.22
CA LEU A 218 6.42 18.53 -8.52
C LEU A 218 5.03 19.08 -8.15
N LYS A 219 4.17 19.26 -9.17
CA LYS A 219 2.76 19.63 -9.00
C LYS A 219 1.94 18.47 -8.48
N SER A 220 2.27 17.27 -8.92
CA SER A 220 1.50 16.07 -8.63
C SER A 220 2.42 14.89 -8.39
N VAL A 221 2.09 14.08 -7.39
CA VAL A 221 2.84 12.86 -7.09
C VAL A 221 1.88 11.68 -6.97
N LEU A 222 2.18 10.61 -7.69
CA LEU A 222 1.40 9.37 -7.72
C LEU A 222 2.00 8.35 -6.75
N ILE A 223 1.20 7.91 -5.79
CA ILE A 223 1.47 6.78 -4.90
C ILE A 223 0.80 5.53 -5.52
N PRO A 224 1.57 4.54 -6.00
CA PRO A 224 0.98 3.33 -6.58
C PRO A 224 0.23 2.51 -5.54
N SER A 225 -1.01 2.15 -5.84
CA SER A 225 -1.89 1.41 -4.95
C SER A 225 -1.53 -0.07 -4.89
N THR A 226 -1.57 -0.64 -3.69
CA THR A 226 -1.49 -2.10 -3.51
C THR A 226 -2.86 -2.75 -3.71
N ASP A 227 -3.89 -2.14 -3.15
CA ASP A 227 -5.26 -2.69 -3.09
C ASP A 227 -6.21 -1.91 -4.01
N SER A 228 -7.28 -2.57 -4.43
CA SER A 228 -8.31 -1.99 -5.30
C SER A 228 -9.48 -1.40 -4.50
N TYR A 229 -10.35 -0.62 -5.15
CA TYR A 229 -11.56 -0.08 -4.55
C TYR A 229 -12.55 -1.15 -4.09
N LYS A 230 -12.38 -2.41 -4.52
CA LYS A 230 -13.19 -3.55 -4.09
C LYS A 230 -13.07 -3.81 -2.60
N THR A 231 -11.88 -3.57 -2.02
CA THR A 231 -11.66 -3.79 -0.60
C THR A 231 -10.62 -2.82 -0.07
N ILE A 232 -11.02 -2.03 0.92
CA ILE A 232 -10.13 -1.09 1.60
C ILE A 232 -9.68 -1.73 2.90
N PHE A 233 -8.40 -2.06 2.98
CA PHE A 233 -7.78 -2.59 4.19
C PHE A 233 -7.23 -1.46 5.05
N HIS A 234 -7.15 -1.70 6.35
CA HIS A 234 -6.39 -0.82 7.24
C HIS A 234 -4.91 -1.01 6.92
N TRP A 235 -4.35 -0.04 6.20
CA TRP A 235 -2.99 -0.07 5.67
C TRP A 235 -2.38 1.33 5.74
N GLY A 236 -1.05 1.42 5.74
CA GLY A 236 -0.34 2.69 5.93
C GLY A 236 -0.45 3.66 4.75
N SER A 237 -1.02 3.23 3.61
CA SER A 237 -1.37 4.01 2.42
C SER A 237 -2.75 3.58 1.99
N SER A 238 -3.61 4.54 1.67
CA SER A 238 -5.02 4.26 1.36
C SER A 238 -5.62 5.36 0.47
N PRO A 239 -6.54 5.01 -0.44
CA PRO A 239 -7.29 6.02 -1.19
C PRO A 239 -8.10 6.95 -0.28
N LEU A 240 -8.43 6.52 0.95
CA LEU A 240 -9.19 7.32 1.91
C LEU A 240 -8.40 8.49 2.48
N PHE A 241 -7.05 8.42 2.52
CA PHE A 241 -6.28 9.48 3.18
C PHE A 241 -5.02 9.95 2.48
N ASP A 242 -4.46 9.24 1.50
CA ASP A 242 -3.22 9.68 0.87
C ASP A 242 -3.36 11.07 0.22
N HIS A 243 -4.54 11.39 -0.30
CA HIS A 243 -4.84 12.69 -0.90
C HIS A 243 -4.90 13.83 0.12
N TRP A 244 -5.19 13.55 1.40
CA TRP A 244 -5.24 14.56 2.47
C TRP A 244 -3.85 15.15 2.78
N TRP A 245 -2.77 14.45 2.41
CA TRP A 245 -1.40 14.98 2.52
C TRP A 245 -1.09 16.10 1.52
N SER A 246 -1.97 16.39 0.56
CA SER A 246 -1.75 17.44 -0.44
C SER A 246 -1.69 18.83 0.18
N THR A 247 -0.83 19.69 -0.37
CA THR A 247 -0.78 21.13 -0.07
C THR A 247 -1.55 21.92 -1.14
N GLU A 248 -1.45 23.24 -1.12
CA GLU A 248 -1.93 24.11 -2.21
C GLU A 248 -1.06 23.99 -3.47
N LYS A 249 0.23 23.66 -3.31
CA LYS A 249 1.21 23.56 -4.42
C LYS A 249 1.33 22.15 -5.00
N THR A 250 1.26 21.12 -4.15
CA THR A 250 1.51 19.73 -4.55
C THR A 250 0.32 18.85 -4.19
N SER A 251 -0.24 18.20 -5.21
CA SER A 251 -1.30 17.20 -5.07
C SER A 251 -0.73 15.79 -4.98
N ILE A 252 -1.19 15.00 -4.00
CA ILE A 252 -0.83 13.60 -3.86
C ILE A 252 -2.03 12.76 -4.28
N PHE A 253 -1.80 11.77 -5.15
CA PHE A 253 -2.85 10.87 -5.65
C PHE A 253 -2.51 9.43 -5.32
N HIS A 254 -3.50 8.70 -4.82
CA HIS A 254 -3.45 7.24 -4.69
C HIS A 254 -3.87 6.64 -6.03
N ASP A 255 -2.91 6.10 -6.79
CA ASP A 255 -3.13 5.71 -8.19
C ASP A 255 -3.20 4.19 -8.38
N GLY A 256 -4.21 3.75 -9.13
CA GLY A 256 -4.33 2.39 -9.64
C GLY A 256 -5.25 1.46 -8.86
N SER A 257 -6.10 1.99 -7.98
CA SER A 257 -7.07 1.20 -7.21
C SER A 257 -8.27 0.73 -8.04
N GLU A 258 -8.40 1.14 -9.30
CA GLU A 258 -9.42 0.63 -10.21
C GLU A 258 -9.18 -0.82 -10.67
N VAL A 259 -8.02 -1.42 -10.38
CA VAL A 259 -7.63 -2.77 -10.79
C VAL A 259 -7.06 -3.57 -9.60
N GLU A 260 -7.48 -4.83 -9.44
CA GLU A 260 -6.89 -5.75 -8.44
C GLU A 260 -5.44 -6.11 -8.79
N ARG A 261 -4.59 -6.36 -7.78
CA ARG A 261 -3.16 -6.66 -8.01
C ARG A 261 -2.93 -7.86 -8.93
N ALA A 262 -3.75 -8.90 -8.83
CA ALA A 262 -3.68 -10.08 -9.70
C ALA A 262 -3.92 -9.70 -11.17
N GLU A 263 -4.89 -8.83 -11.42
CA GLU A 263 -5.21 -8.31 -12.76
C GLU A 263 -4.14 -7.35 -13.29
N LYS A 264 -3.61 -6.44 -12.45
CA LYS A 264 -2.44 -5.61 -12.81
C LYS A 264 -1.35 -6.51 -13.40
N THR A 265 -1.07 -7.61 -12.70
CA THR A 265 0.01 -8.56 -13.03
C THR A 265 -0.25 -9.34 -14.32
N ALA A 266 -1.46 -9.84 -14.57
CA ALA A 266 -1.75 -10.77 -15.67
C ALA A 266 -2.46 -10.14 -16.89
N LYS A 267 -3.08 -8.97 -16.74
CA LYS A 267 -3.80 -8.30 -17.83
C LYS A 267 -2.98 -7.13 -18.41
N PHE A 268 -2.28 -6.38 -17.56
CA PHE A 268 -1.60 -5.14 -17.97
C PHE A 268 -0.09 -5.33 -18.18
N LEU A 269 0.64 -5.81 -17.16
CA LEU A 269 2.10 -5.94 -17.25
C LEU A 269 2.62 -6.80 -18.42
N PRO A 270 1.93 -7.85 -18.92
CA PRO A 270 2.39 -8.60 -20.10
C PRO A 270 2.38 -7.76 -21.39
N GLN A 271 1.57 -6.70 -21.44
CA GLN A 271 1.52 -5.75 -22.57
C GLN A 271 2.68 -4.75 -22.51
N ASP A 272 3.34 -4.61 -21.35
CA ASP A 272 4.42 -3.67 -21.14
C ASP A 272 5.80 -4.33 -21.37
N ALA A 273 6.52 -3.84 -22.38
CA ALA A 273 7.83 -4.37 -22.73
C ALA A 273 8.88 -4.18 -21.61
N LEU A 274 8.79 -3.08 -20.86
CA LEU A 274 9.70 -2.76 -19.77
C LEU A 274 9.38 -3.61 -18.54
N ALA A 275 8.10 -3.83 -18.23
CA ALA A 275 7.72 -4.73 -17.15
C ALA A 275 8.22 -6.17 -17.41
N LYS A 276 8.06 -6.70 -18.63
CA LYS A 276 8.60 -8.02 -19.01
C LYS A 276 10.12 -8.14 -18.83
N LYS A 277 10.85 -7.03 -19.04
CA LYS A 277 12.31 -6.98 -18.94
C LYS A 277 12.81 -6.73 -17.51
N TYR A 278 12.12 -5.90 -16.73
CA TYR A 278 12.67 -5.29 -15.52
C TYR A 278 11.87 -5.56 -14.22
N LEU A 279 10.66 -6.12 -14.27
CA LEU A 279 9.80 -6.35 -13.09
C LEU A 279 10.55 -7.06 -11.95
N ARG A 280 10.66 -6.42 -10.79
CA ARG A 280 11.35 -6.96 -9.61
C ARG A 280 10.56 -6.67 -8.35
N VAL A 281 10.09 -7.74 -7.71
CA VAL A 281 9.30 -7.66 -6.45
C VAL A 281 10.07 -8.22 -5.25
N CYS A 282 11.19 -8.91 -5.48
CA CYS A 282 11.88 -9.68 -4.45
C CYS A 282 12.55 -8.78 -3.40
N LEU A 283 12.29 -9.08 -2.13
CA LEU A 283 12.97 -8.45 -0.99
C LEU A 283 14.04 -9.35 -0.34
N LYS A 284 14.19 -10.61 -0.79
CA LYS A 284 15.17 -11.56 -0.23
C LYS A 284 16.45 -11.67 -1.05
N ASN A 285 16.42 -11.28 -2.32
CA ASN A 285 17.56 -11.35 -3.23
C ASN A 285 18.26 -9.98 -3.27
N TYR A 286 18.87 -9.61 -2.15
CA TYR A 286 19.56 -8.32 -1.98
C TYR A 286 20.66 -8.16 -3.02
N GLY A 287 20.78 -6.99 -3.65
CA GLY A 287 21.79 -6.76 -4.69
C GLY A 287 21.53 -7.43 -6.04
N SER A 288 20.54 -8.33 -6.14
CA SER A 288 20.30 -9.06 -7.38
C SER A 288 19.31 -8.36 -8.30
N GLU A 289 19.64 -8.45 -9.57
CA GLU A 289 18.80 -8.11 -10.71
C GLU A 289 17.56 -9.01 -10.85
N THR A 290 17.58 -10.24 -10.34
CA THR A 290 16.48 -11.20 -10.55
C THR A 290 15.64 -11.44 -9.30
N ASN A 291 14.42 -11.93 -9.51
CA ASN A 291 13.56 -12.41 -8.44
C ASN A 291 13.99 -13.81 -8.02
N CYS A 292 14.04 -14.10 -6.70
CA CYS A 292 14.49 -15.42 -6.24
C CYS A 292 13.51 -16.57 -6.54
N GLY A 293 12.27 -16.26 -6.91
CA GLY A 293 11.21 -17.24 -7.20
C GLY A 293 10.70 -18.07 -6.01
N ARG A 294 11.31 -17.94 -4.82
CA ARG A 294 11.06 -18.81 -3.65
C ARG A 294 10.69 -18.08 -2.37
N CYS A 295 10.40 -16.79 -2.44
CA CYS A 295 9.85 -16.03 -1.31
C CYS A 295 8.36 -15.75 -1.54
N THR A 296 7.61 -15.48 -0.46
CA THR A 296 6.17 -15.22 -0.51
C THR A 296 5.81 -14.12 -1.51
N LYS A 297 6.57 -13.02 -1.56
CA LYS A 297 6.35 -11.91 -2.50
C LYS A 297 6.57 -12.34 -3.96
N CYS A 298 7.58 -13.17 -4.24
CA CYS A 298 7.79 -13.72 -5.58
C CYS A 298 6.69 -14.71 -5.95
N VAL A 299 6.37 -15.70 -5.09
CA VAL A 299 5.34 -16.71 -5.38
C VAL A 299 3.97 -16.06 -5.59
N ARG A 300 3.60 -15.07 -4.76
CA ARG A 300 2.35 -14.31 -4.92
C ARG A 300 2.27 -13.57 -6.26
N THR A 301 3.39 -13.10 -6.81
CA THR A 301 3.44 -12.46 -8.13
C THR A 301 3.54 -13.46 -9.27
N MET A 302 4.24 -14.58 -9.08
CA MET A 302 4.36 -15.63 -10.10
C MET A 302 3.05 -16.37 -10.33
N LEU A 303 2.23 -16.57 -9.30
CA LEU A 303 0.95 -17.27 -9.42
C LEU A 303 0.01 -16.67 -10.48
N PRO A 304 -0.34 -15.36 -10.46
CA PRO A 304 -1.20 -14.77 -11.50
C PRO A 304 -0.58 -14.86 -12.91
N LEU A 305 0.75 -14.77 -13.04
CA LEU A 305 1.45 -14.98 -14.31
C LEU A 305 1.43 -16.44 -14.77
N TYR A 306 1.53 -17.38 -13.83
CA TYR A 306 1.55 -18.81 -14.11
C TYR A 306 0.16 -19.29 -14.55
N VAL A 307 -0.88 -18.96 -13.79
CA VAL A 307 -2.26 -19.39 -14.11
C VAL A 307 -2.80 -18.75 -15.39
N SER A 308 -2.21 -17.63 -15.83
CA SER A 308 -2.51 -16.99 -17.12
C SER A 308 -1.60 -17.46 -18.27
N GLY A 309 -0.62 -18.33 -18.01
CA GLY A 309 0.30 -18.84 -19.03
C GLY A 309 1.35 -17.83 -19.52
N GLN A 310 1.61 -16.77 -18.75
CA GLN A 310 2.46 -15.64 -19.15
C GLN A 310 3.79 -15.56 -18.38
N LEU A 311 4.05 -16.44 -17.42
CA LEU A 311 5.23 -16.39 -16.55
C LEU A 311 6.56 -16.32 -17.34
N SER A 312 6.69 -17.11 -18.41
CA SER A 312 7.88 -17.15 -19.26
C SER A 312 8.17 -15.84 -20.02
N MET A 313 7.21 -14.91 -20.08
CA MET A 313 7.42 -13.59 -20.68
C MET A 313 8.29 -12.69 -19.80
N PHE A 314 8.42 -12.98 -18.51
CA PHE A 314 9.09 -12.13 -17.52
C PHE A 314 10.48 -12.66 -17.19
N LYS A 315 11.51 -12.06 -17.82
CA LYS A 315 12.92 -12.51 -17.76
C LYS A 315 13.55 -12.48 -16.37
N THR A 316 12.90 -11.81 -15.43
CA THR A 316 13.39 -11.62 -14.06
C THR A 316 12.89 -12.71 -13.10
N PHE A 317 11.98 -13.58 -13.53
CA PHE A 317 11.49 -14.71 -12.75
C PHE A 317 12.03 -16.04 -13.29
N PRO A 318 12.07 -17.09 -12.48
CA PRO A 318 12.14 -18.45 -13.00
C PRO A 318 10.88 -18.79 -13.81
N ASP A 319 11.03 -19.64 -14.82
CA ASP A 319 9.94 -20.01 -15.74
C ASP A 319 8.90 -20.97 -15.12
N GLN A 320 9.09 -21.41 -13.88
CA GLN A 320 8.25 -22.39 -13.20
C GLN A 320 8.01 -21.98 -11.74
N LEU A 321 6.82 -22.31 -11.21
CA LEU A 321 6.55 -22.20 -9.78
C LEU A 321 7.44 -23.18 -8.98
N PRO A 322 7.89 -22.82 -7.78
CA PRO A 322 8.57 -23.77 -6.90
C PRO A 322 7.61 -24.91 -6.54
N LYS A 323 8.13 -26.15 -6.47
CA LYS A 323 7.31 -27.36 -6.20
C LYS A 323 6.52 -27.27 -4.89
N ASP A 324 7.04 -26.52 -3.92
CA ASP A 324 6.48 -26.28 -2.60
C ASP A 324 5.84 -24.89 -2.46
N TRP A 325 5.40 -24.26 -3.56
CA TRP A 325 4.79 -22.92 -3.54
C TRP A 325 3.63 -22.79 -2.54
N THR A 326 2.86 -23.86 -2.31
CA THR A 326 1.76 -23.87 -1.33
C THR A 326 2.23 -23.69 0.11
N LYS A 327 3.46 -24.07 0.43
CA LYS A 327 4.09 -23.81 1.73
C LYS A 327 4.66 -22.40 1.82
N ILE A 328 5.14 -21.86 0.70
CA ILE A 328 5.77 -20.53 0.61
C ILE A 328 4.73 -19.39 0.62
N LEU A 329 3.60 -19.60 -0.06
CA LEU A 329 2.48 -18.67 0.00
C LEU A 329 1.85 -18.77 1.39
N HIS A 330 1.92 -17.69 2.16
CA HIS A 330 1.25 -17.61 3.46
C HIS A 330 -0.04 -16.80 3.29
N ILE A 331 -1.10 -17.22 3.98
CA ILE A 331 -2.37 -16.49 4.04
C ILE A 331 -2.69 -16.33 5.52
N ASN A 332 -2.33 -15.17 6.09
CA ASN A 332 -2.33 -14.98 7.55
C ASN A 332 -3.47 -14.10 8.08
N ASP A 333 -4.06 -13.32 7.19
CA ASP A 333 -5.10 -12.34 7.46
C ASP A 333 -5.98 -12.13 6.22
N GLU A 334 -7.01 -11.29 6.36
CA GLU A 334 -7.96 -10.95 5.30
C GLU A 334 -7.28 -10.28 4.09
N HIS A 335 -6.17 -9.56 4.32
CA HIS A 335 -5.40 -8.93 3.24
C HIS A 335 -4.80 -10.00 2.34
N ASP A 336 -4.03 -10.93 2.90
CA ASP A 336 -3.45 -12.04 2.14
C ASP A 336 -4.54 -12.91 1.48
N LEU A 337 -5.69 -13.11 2.16
CA LEU A 337 -6.80 -13.89 1.66
C LEU A 337 -7.38 -13.28 0.38
N SER A 338 -7.63 -11.96 0.37
CA SER A 338 -8.15 -11.27 -0.82
C SER A 338 -7.22 -11.40 -2.02
N HIS A 339 -5.90 -11.32 -1.82
CA HIS A 339 -4.92 -11.52 -2.90
C HIS A 339 -4.98 -12.95 -3.45
N ALA A 340 -5.14 -13.95 -2.59
CA ALA A 340 -5.25 -15.35 -3.00
C ALA A 340 -6.56 -15.63 -3.76
N GLU A 341 -7.68 -15.07 -3.30
CA GLU A 341 -8.97 -15.15 -3.98
C GLU A 341 -8.93 -14.54 -5.38
N ALA A 342 -8.35 -13.34 -5.51
CA ALA A 342 -8.19 -12.67 -6.81
C ALA A 342 -7.35 -13.53 -7.79
N ILE A 343 -6.31 -14.21 -7.30
CA ILE A 343 -5.52 -15.15 -8.11
C ILE A 343 -6.36 -16.37 -8.51
N LEU A 344 -7.19 -16.91 -7.62
CA LEU A 344 -8.04 -18.06 -7.93
C LEU A 344 -9.09 -17.70 -9.00
N GLU A 345 -9.75 -16.55 -8.88
CA GLU A 345 -10.73 -16.09 -9.86
C GLU A 345 -10.09 -15.82 -11.21
N LEU A 346 -8.94 -15.14 -11.24
CA LEU A 346 -8.15 -14.97 -12.46
C LEU A 346 -7.76 -16.33 -13.07
N GLY A 347 -7.36 -17.29 -12.24
CA GLY A 347 -7.01 -18.62 -12.70
C GLY A 347 -8.18 -19.37 -13.34
N LYS A 348 -9.40 -19.18 -12.82
CA LYS A 348 -10.63 -19.71 -13.46
C LYS A 348 -10.91 -19.02 -14.80
N GLU A 349 -10.77 -17.69 -14.86
CA GLU A 349 -10.94 -16.90 -16.08
C GLU A 349 -10.01 -17.37 -17.22
N TYR A 350 -8.75 -17.65 -16.90
CA TYR A 350 -7.74 -18.09 -17.87
C TYR A 350 -7.69 -19.60 -18.11
N ASN A 351 -8.57 -20.40 -17.50
CA ASN A 351 -8.50 -21.86 -17.52
C ASN A 351 -7.11 -22.39 -17.10
N GLY A 352 -6.56 -21.80 -16.03
CA GLY A 352 -5.26 -22.15 -15.48
C GLY A 352 -5.17 -23.62 -15.02
N GLU A 353 -3.95 -24.11 -14.80
CA GLU A 353 -3.71 -25.53 -14.50
C GLU A 353 -4.59 -26.06 -13.36
N PRO A 354 -5.44 -27.09 -13.59
CA PRO A 354 -6.43 -27.54 -12.61
C PRO A 354 -5.83 -27.90 -11.25
N LYS A 355 -4.66 -28.53 -11.23
CA LYS A 355 -3.96 -28.91 -10.00
C LYS A 355 -3.57 -27.70 -9.14
N VAL A 356 -3.14 -26.61 -9.78
CA VAL A 356 -2.80 -25.35 -9.08
C VAL A 356 -4.06 -24.71 -8.53
N LEU A 357 -5.14 -24.62 -9.33
CA LEU A 357 -6.41 -24.03 -8.89
C LEU A 357 -7.03 -24.79 -7.72
N THR A 358 -7.06 -26.13 -7.78
CA THR A 358 -7.55 -26.96 -6.66
C THR A 358 -6.70 -26.77 -5.40
N SER A 359 -5.37 -26.70 -5.55
CA SER A 359 -4.47 -26.50 -4.40
C SER A 359 -4.64 -25.12 -3.78
N LEU A 360 -4.80 -24.09 -4.61
CA LEU A 360 -5.05 -22.71 -4.16
C LEU A 360 -6.40 -22.59 -3.46
N SER A 361 -7.47 -23.14 -4.06
CA SER A 361 -8.81 -23.16 -3.48
C SER A 361 -8.83 -23.86 -2.11
N ARG A 362 -8.22 -25.05 -2.00
CA ARG A 362 -8.10 -25.73 -0.70
C ARG A 362 -7.38 -24.89 0.34
N LYS A 363 -6.32 -24.18 -0.07
CA LYS A 363 -5.54 -23.34 0.82
C LYS A 363 -6.32 -22.10 1.28
N ILE A 364 -7.09 -21.48 0.38
CA ILE A 364 -8.02 -20.38 0.69
C ILE A 364 -9.04 -20.83 1.72
N GLU A 365 -9.70 -21.99 1.52
CA GLU A 365 -10.69 -22.52 2.47
C GLU A 365 -10.08 -22.76 3.86
N LEU A 366 -8.90 -23.39 3.93
CA LEU A 366 -8.20 -23.57 5.20
C LEU A 366 -7.82 -22.24 5.86
N ALA A 367 -7.44 -21.23 5.07
CA ALA A 367 -7.12 -19.91 5.57
C ALA A 367 -8.36 -19.18 6.11
N ARG A 368 -9.52 -19.28 5.43
CA ARG A 368 -10.80 -18.74 5.95
C ARG A 368 -11.08 -19.26 7.35
N TYR A 369 -10.98 -20.59 7.55
CA TYR A 369 -11.18 -21.18 8.87
C TYR A 369 -10.15 -20.66 9.87
N ALA A 370 -8.86 -20.64 9.52
CA ALA A 370 -7.80 -20.19 10.41
C ALA A 370 -7.98 -18.72 10.84
N ILE A 371 -8.33 -17.84 9.90
CA ILE A 371 -8.56 -16.41 10.15
C ILE A 371 -9.80 -16.23 11.02
N PHE A 372 -10.90 -16.92 10.71
CA PHE A 372 -12.13 -16.93 11.50
C PHE A 372 -11.85 -17.31 12.96
N PHE A 373 -11.10 -18.40 13.19
CA PHE A 373 -10.77 -18.85 14.54
C PHE A 373 -9.81 -17.93 15.28
N LYS A 374 -8.90 -17.25 14.57
CA LYS A 374 -7.97 -16.29 15.18
C LYS A 374 -8.66 -15.02 15.68
N GLN A 375 -9.76 -14.64 15.05
CA GLN A 375 -10.54 -13.45 15.43
C GLN A 375 -11.54 -13.71 16.56
N GLN A 376 -11.73 -14.97 16.96
CA GLN A 376 -12.68 -15.34 17.99
C GLN A 376 -12.01 -15.89 19.25
N ASN A 377 -12.60 -15.61 20.42
CA ASN A 377 -12.28 -16.42 21.59
C ASN A 377 -12.80 -17.85 21.39
N LEU A 378 -12.16 -18.83 22.02
CA LEU A 378 -12.44 -20.27 21.84
C LEU A 378 -13.93 -20.60 22.02
N LEU A 379 -14.63 -19.90 22.92
CA LEU A 379 -16.04 -20.11 23.19
C LEU A 379 -16.93 -19.67 22.03
N THR A 380 -16.68 -18.50 21.44
CA THR A 380 -17.43 -18.01 20.28
C THR A 380 -17.16 -18.89 19.07
N ALA A 381 -15.91 -19.33 18.88
CA ALA A 381 -15.53 -20.27 17.83
C ALA A 381 -16.32 -21.58 17.91
N ILE A 382 -16.39 -22.19 19.10
CA ILE A 382 -17.15 -23.41 19.35
C ILE A 382 -18.65 -23.18 19.10
N LYS A 383 -19.21 -22.04 19.56
CA LYS A 383 -20.61 -21.69 19.31
C LYS A 383 -20.91 -21.59 17.81
N SER A 384 -20.04 -20.96 17.02
CA SER A 384 -20.19 -20.86 15.58
C SER A 384 -20.09 -22.21 14.87
N ILE A 385 -19.17 -23.08 15.28
CA ILE A 385 -19.08 -24.46 14.74
C ILE A 385 -20.37 -25.23 15.03
N ILE A 386 -20.83 -25.23 16.28
CA ILE A 386 -22.07 -25.92 16.68
C ILE A 386 -23.24 -25.37 15.88
N PHE A 387 -23.34 -24.04 15.76
CA PHE A 387 -24.42 -23.42 15.02
C PHE A 387 -24.42 -23.84 13.54
N VAL A 388 -23.29 -23.74 12.85
CA VAL A 388 -23.22 -24.03 11.40
C VAL A 388 -23.33 -25.53 11.08
N PHE A 389 -22.69 -26.40 11.86
CA PHE A 389 -22.62 -27.83 11.52
C PHE A 389 -23.68 -28.70 12.20
N LEU A 390 -24.23 -28.27 13.34
CA LEU A 390 -25.21 -29.06 14.09
C LEU A 390 -26.59 -28.40 14.05
N ILE A 391 -26.68 -27.09 14.23
CA ILE A 391 -27.99 -26.41 14.37
C ILE A 391 -28.57 -26.02 13.00
N GLN A 392 -27.79 -25.38 12.13
CA GLN A 392 -28.25 -24.88 10.83
C GLN A 392 -28.80 -25.97 9.90
N PRO A 393 -28.20 -27.18 9.80
CA PRO A 393 -28.77 -28.26 8.99
C PRO A 393 -30.10 -28.76 9.55
N ILE A 394 -30.27 -28.76 10.88
CA ILE A 394 -31.53 -29.12 11.53
C ILE A 394 -32.59 -28.07 11.25
N ILE A 395 -32.27 -26.77 11.37
CA ILE A 395 -33.18 -25.68 11.00
C ILE A 395 -33.63 -25.83 9.55
N GLN A 396 -32.69 -26.05 8.63
CA GLN A 396 -32.99 -26.22 7.21
C GLN A 396 -33.90 -27.45 6.95
N GLN A 397 -33.67 -28.56 7.68
CA GLN A 397 -34.52 -29.75 7.58
C GLN A 397 -35.93 -29.51 8.14
N VAL A 398 -36.04 -28.80 9.27
CA VAL A 398 -37.32 -28.43 9.87
C VAL A 398 -38.10 -27.50 8.94
N ASP A 399 -37.46 -26.48 8.37
CA ASP A 399 -38.10 -25.57 7.41
C ASP A 399 -38.56 -26.31 6.15
N ASN A 400 -37.76 -27.25 5.65
CA ASN A 400 -38.15 -28.10 4.52
C ASN A 400 -39.35 -29.02 4.87
N LEU A 401 -39.41 -29.55 6.10
CA LEU A 401 -40.53 -30.35 6.58
C LEU A 401 -41.80 -29.50 6.74
N LEU A 402 -41.70 -28.32 7.36
CA LEU A 402 -42.82 -27.37 7.51
C LEU A 402 -43.31 -26.82 6.16
N GLY A 403 -42.41 -26.72 5.18
CA GLY A 403 -42.73 -26.36 3.81
C GLY A 403 -43.44 -27.46 3.01
N GLN A 404 -43.50 -28.70 3.49
CA GLN A 404 -44.17 -29.78 2.77
C GLN A 404 -45.69 -29.52 2.69
N PRO A 405 -46.31 -29.68 1.50
CA PRO A 405 -47.73 -29.39 1.30
C PRO A 405 -48.66 -30.14 2.25
N GLN A 406 -48.26 -31.35 2.67
CA GLN A 406 -49.05 -32.18 3.59
C GLN A 406 -49.02 -31.63 5.01
N ILE A 407 -47.87 -31.18 5.52
CA ILE A 407 -47.73 -30.57 6.85
C ILE A 407 -48.39 -29.20 6.88
N LYS A 408 -48.24 -28.39 5.82
CA LYS A 408 -48.92 -27.10 5.69
C LYS A 408 -50.44 -27.25 5.68
N ARG A 409 -50.98 -28.25 4.96
CA ARG A 409 -52.41 -28.59 5.02
C ARG A 409 -52.86 -29.05 6.41
N LEU A 410 -52.01 -29.80 7.13
CA LEU A 410 -52.30 -30.24 8.50
C LEU A 410 -52.33 -29.05 9.47
N GLN A 411 -51.40 -28.11 9.32
CA GLN A 411 -51.36 -26.85 10.08
C GLN A 411 -52.58 -25.98 9.77
N ASP A 412 -52.96 -25.82 8.51
CA ASP A 412 -54.17 -25.10 8.12
C ASP A 412 -55.44 -25.77 8.69
N THR A 413 -55.47 -27.09 8.72
CA THR A 413 -56.59 -27.88 9.29
C THR A 413 -56.66 -27.72 10.80
N LEU A 414 -55.53 -27.82 11.51
CA LEU A 414 -55.44 -27.58 12.95
C LEU A 414 -55.79 -26.14 13.30
N HIS A 415 -55.36 -25.16 12.50
CA HIS A 415 -55.67 -23.76 12.73
C HIS A 415 -57.18 -23.49 12.57
N ARG A 416 -57.84 -24.12 11.59
CA ARG A 416 -59.31 -24.07 11.45
C ARG A 416 -60.06 -24.78 12.58
N LEU A 417 -59.49 -25.84 13.16
CA LEU A 417 -60.07 -26.55 14.30
C LEU A 417 -59.95 -25.78 15.62
N VAL A 418 -58.85 -25.04 15.79
CA VAL A 418 -58.57 -24.25 17.00
C VAL A 418 -59.20 -22.85 16.93
N ASN A 419 -59.33 -22.29 15.73
CA ASN A 419 -60.08 -21.06 15.47
C ASN A 419 -61.26 -21.36 14.51
N PRO A 420 -62.30 -22.08 14.97
CA PRO A 420 -63.51 -22.19 14.18
C PRO A 420 -64.11 -20.79 14.04
N ALA A 421 -64.12 -20.25 12.82
CA ALA A 421 -64.75 -18.97 12.54
C ALA A 421 -66.20 -18.99 13.03
N HIS A 422 -66.60 -17.94 13.74
CA HIS A 422 -68.01 -17.61 13.95
C HIS A 422 -68.69 -17.30 12.62
#